data_AF-A0A952C5S5-F1
#
_entry.id   AF-A0A952C5S5-F1
#
_cell.length_a   1.000
_cell.length_b   1.000
_cell.length_c   1.000
_cell.angle_alpha   90.00
_cell.angle_beta   90.00
_cell.angle_gamma   90.00
#
_symmetry.space_group_name_H-M   'P 1'
#
loop_
_entity.id
_entity.type
_entity.pdbx_description
1 polymer ?
#
loop_
_entity_poly.entity_id
_entity_poly.type
_entity_poly.pdbx_seq_one_letter_code
_entity_poly.pdbx_strand_id
1 'polypeptide(L)'
;MRRTQGREQEKAAFLRAAEAMYEELCAWRAQHLEASFDEIAAQVTSRRRALMGQLLKQLAQEADERVAAPVCEECGAVMRYKGRPERGVSHGEGEMRLARAYYFHNRHRMDYAAYRQAGLPIGSGTIESACKTVVQARMKQAGMRWSREGAQAMLALRCLLLSNRWHELAAPP
;
A
#
# COMPACT_ATOMS: atom_id res chain seq x y z
N MET A 1 21.82 -20.72 2.59
CA MET A 1 21.57 -21.92 1.77
C MET A 1 20.10 -22.03 1.29
N ARG A 2 19.07 -21.99 2.16
CA ARG A 2 17.64 -22.06 1.74
C ARG A 2 17.14 -20.90 0.85
N ARG A 3 17.67 -19.69 1.01
CA ARG A 3 17.27 -18.47 0.25
C ARG A 3 17.67 -18.53 -1.23
N THR A 4 18.81 -19.12 -1.55
CA THR A 4 19.32 -19.24 -2.92
C THR A 4 18.51 -20.26 -3.72
N GLN A 5 18.19 -21.39 -3.08
CA GLN A 5 17.41 -22.48 -3.66
C GLN A 5 15.95 -22.07 -3.97
N GLY A 6 15.33 -21.24 -3.13
CA GLY A 6 13.99 -20.68 -3.40
C GLY A 6 13.97 -19.72 -4.61
N ARG A 7 14.98 -18.85 -4.71
CA ARG A 7 15.09 -17.89 -5.83
C ARG A 7 15.38 -18.58 -7.17
N GLU A 8 16.14 -19.66 -7.16
CA GLU A 8 16.37 -20.49 -8.35
C GLU A 8 15.09 -21.20 -8.80
N GLN A 9 14.29 -21.73 -7.87
CA GLN A 9 13.00 -22.35 -8.17
C GLN A 9 12.00 -21.34 -8.74
N GLU A 10 11.92 -20.14 -8.16
CA GLU A 10 11.07 -19.04 -8.64
C GLU A 10 11.47 -18.60 -10.05
N LYS A 11 12.77 -18.45 -10.31
CA LYS A 11 13.31 -18.15 -11.64
C LYS A 11 12.94 -19.23 -12.65
N ALA A 12 13.13 -20.51 -12.30
CA ALA A 12 12.81 -21.62 -13.19
C ALA A 12 11.31 -21.69 -13.50
N ALA A 13 10.44 -21.42 -12.53
CA ALA A 13 9.01 -21.35 -12.73
C ALA A 13 8.61 -20.20 -13.68
N PHE A 14 9.21 -19.03 -13.51
CA PHE A 14 8.97 -17.89 -14.40
C PHE A 14 9.39 -18.19 -15.85
N LEU A 15 10.57 -18.78 -16.05
CA LEU A 15 11.05 -19.12 -17.39
C LEU A 15 10.15 -20.14 -18.10
N ARG A 16 9.67 -21.17 -17.39
CA ARG A 16 8.69 -22.13 -17.95
C ARG A 16 7.38 -21.45 -18.35
N ALA A 17 6.91 -20.50 -17.54
CA ALA A 17 5.69 -19.74 -17.89
C ALA A 17 5.90 -18.83 -19.11
N ALA A 18 7.09 -18.25 -19.26
CA ALA A 18 7.44 -17.44 -20.43
C ALA A 18 7.53 -18.28 -21.71
N GLU A 19 8.10 -19.49 -21.62
CA GLU A 19 8.16 -20.46 -22.72
C GLU A 19 6.77 -20.92 -23.15
N ALA A 20 5.92 -21.34 -22.21
CA ALA A 20 4.54 -21.72 -22.50
C ALA A 20 3.74 -20.57 -23.16
N MET A 21 3.92 -19.33 -22.67
CA MET A 21 3.31 -18.15 -23.30
C MET A 21 3.73 -17.98 -24.76
N TYR A 22 5.01 -18.20 -25.07
CA TYR A 22 5.52 -18.09 -26.43
C TYR A 22 4.90 -19.17 -27.33
N GLU A 23 4.88 -20.42 -26.88
CA GLU A 23 4.29 -21.53 -27.63
C GLU A 23 2.79 -21.30 -27.91
N GLU A 24 2.03 -20.83 -26.91
CA GLU A 24 0.62 -20.48 -27.07
C GLU A 24 0.40 -19.38 -28.12
N LEU A 25 1.26 -18.34 -28.12
CA LEU A 25 1.18 -17.25 -29.10
C LEU A 25 1.49 -17.74 -30.50
N CYS A 26 2.48 -18.62 -30.66
CA CYS A 26 2.81 -19.25 -31.94
C CYS A 26 1.65 -20.14 -32.43
N ALA A 27 1.07 -20.97 -31.55
CA ALA A 27 -0.07 -21.81 -31.88
C ALA A 27 -1.30 -20.98 -32.28
N TRP A 28 -1.58 -19.89 -31.54
CA TRP A 28 -2.63 -18.96 -31.89
C TRP A 28 -2.38 -18.31 -33.25
N ARG A 29 -1.16 -17.82 -33.51
CA ARG A 29 -0.80 -17.18 -34.79
C ARG A 29 -0.91 -18.14 -35.98
N ALA A 30 -0.59 -19.42 -35.79
CA ALA A 30 -0.75 -20.44 -36.83
C ALA A 30 -2.20 -20.64 -37.26
N GLN A 31 -3.16 -20.40 -36.36
CA GLN A 31 -4.60 -20.49 -36.64
C GLN A 31 -5.21 -19.17 -37.14
N HIS A 32 -4.50 -18.05 -36.96
CA HIS A 32 -4.99 -16.70 -37.24
C HIS A 32 -4.03 -15.97 -38.17
N LEU A 33 -3.81 -16.51 -39.37
CA LEU A 33 -2.84 -15.98 -40.35
C LEU A 33 -3.21 -14.58 -40.85
N GLU A 34 -4.51 -14.28 -40.93
CA GLU A 34 -5.04 -12.97 -41.37
C GLU A 34 -5.17 -11.94 -40.25
N ALA A 35 -4.84 -12.30 -38.99
CA ALA A 35 -4.93 -11.36 -37.88
C ALA A 35 -4.08 -10.11 -38.15
N SER A 36 -4.69 -8.97 -37.89
CA SER A 36 -4.06 -7.65 -37.94
C SER A 36 -3.00 -7.50 -36.84
N PHE A 37 -2.16 -6.48 -36.99
CA PHE A 37 -1.17 -6.14 -35.97
C PHE A 37 -1.82 -5.87 -34.60
N ASP A 38 -2.95 -5.17 -34.57
CA ASP A 38 -3.66 -4.81 -33.34
C ASP A 38 -4.23 -6.04 -32.63
N GLU A 39 -4.75 -7.01 -33.38
CA GLU A 39 -5.22 -8.28 -32.83
C GLU A 39 -4.06 -9.10 -32.24
N ILE A 40 -2.92 -9.16 -32.94
CA ILE A 40 -1.70 -9.80 -32.43
C ILE A 40 -1.23 -9.09 -31.15
N ALA A 41 -1.16 -7.76 -31.16
CA ALA A 41 -0.74 -6.95 -30.03
C ALA A 41 -1.67 -7.12 -28.82
N ALA A 42 -2.97 -7.28 -29.03
CA ALA A 42 -3.93 -7.57 -27.97
C ALA A 42 -3.68 -8.93 -27.31
N GLN A 43 -3.40 -9.97 -28.12
CA GLN A 43 -3.07 -11.31 -27.61
C GLN A 43 -1.78 -11.32 -26.79
N VAL A 44 -0.76 -10.60 -27.26
CA VAL A 44 0.52 -10.43 -26.55
C VAL A 44 0.32 -9.64 -25.27
N THR A 45 -0.42 -8.52 -25.32
CA THR A 45 -0.62 -7.62 -24.18
C THR A 45 -1.31 -8.32 -23.02
N SER A 46 -2.36 -9.09 -23.29
CA SER A 46 -3.08 -9.84 -22.23
C SER A 46 -2.16 -10.82 -21.50
N ARG A 47 -1.45 -11.67 -22.26
CA ARG A 47 -0.55 -12.69 -21.69
C ARG A 47 0.67 -12.09 -21.01
N ARG A 48 1.27 -11.07 -21.62
CA ARG A 48 2.39 -10.30 -21.06
C ARG A 48 2.03 -9.72 -19.71
N ARG A 49 0.84 -9.13 -19.57
CA ARG A 49 0.37 -8.55 -18.30
C ARG A 49 0.20 -9.62 -17.21
N ALA A 50 -0.28 -10.81 -17.57
CA ALA A 50 -0.36 -11.91 -16.61
C ALA A 50 1.04 -12.38 -16.15
N LEU A 51 1.96 -12.59 -17.09
CA LEU A 51 3.32 -13.05 -16.82
C LEU A 51 4.12 -12.03 -15.99
N MET A 52 4.10 -10.75 -16.38
CA MET A 52 4.82 -9.68 -15.67
C MET A 52 4.20 -9.40 -14.30
N GLY A 53 2.87 -9.54 -14.14
CA GLY A 53 2.22 -9.46 -12.83
C GLY A 53 2.74 -10.51 -11.84
N GLN A 54 3.05 -11.73 -12.29
CA GLN A 54 3.65 -12.78 -11.46
C GLN A 54 5.09 -12.43 -11.05
N LEU A 55 5.91 -11.94 -11.99
CA LEU A 55 7.28 -11.50 -11.71
C LEU A 55 7.31 -10.36 -10.70
N LEU A 56 6.45 -9.35 -10.88
CA LEU A 56 6.32 -8.25 -9.94
C LEU A 56 5.91 -8.73 -8.55
N LYS A 57 5.01 -9.71 -8.46
CA LYS A 57 4.65 -10.35 -7.19
C LYS A 57 5.85 -11.04 -6.54
N GLN A 58 6.61 -11.84 -7.29
CA GLN A 58 7.80 -12.52 -6.78
C GLN A 58 8.86 -11.53 -6.27
N LEU A 59 9.14 -10.48 -7.05
CA LEU A 59 10.14 -9.46 -6.69
C LEU A 59 9.69 -8.59 -5.52
N ALA A 60 8.38 -8.37 -5.37
CA ALA A 60 7.81 -7.61 -4.26
C ALA A 60 7.65 -8.44 -2.97
N GLN A 61 7.71 -9.78 -3.06
CA GLN A 61 7.67 -10.66 -1.90
C GLN A 61 9.02 -10.65 -1.19
N GLU A 62 9.15 -9.81 -0.18
CA GLU A 62 10.28 -9.86 0.74
C GLU A 62 10.18 -11.09 1.65
N ALA A 63 11.33 -11.66 2.02
CA ALA A 63 11.38 -12.77 2.96
C ALA A 63 10.75 -12.35 4.29
N ASP A 64 9.74 -13.11 4.72
CA ASP A 64 9.09 -12.93 6.01
C ASP A 64 10.07 -13.35 7.12
N GLU A 65 10.70 -12.37 7.76
CA GLU A 65 11.42 -12.62 9.00
C GLU A 65 10.36 -12.87 10.08
N ARG A 66 10.04 -14.15 10.30
CA ARG A 66 9.07 -14.58 11.31
C ARG A 66 9.59 -14.18 12.68
N VAL A 67 9.07 -13.09 13.22
CA VAL A 67 9.29 -12.70 14.60
C VAL A 67 8.48 -13.64 15.49
N ALA A 68 9.07 -14.10 16.59
CA ALA A 68 8.34 -14.89 17.58
C ALA A 68 7.09 -14.14 18.02
N ALA A 69 5.96 -14.84 18.09
CA ALA A 69 4.71 -14.24 18.48
C ALA A 69 4.84 -13.69 19.91
N PRO A 70 4.57 -12.39 20.13
CA PRO A 70 4.64 -11.80 21.46
C PRO A 70 3.62 -12.46 22.40
N VAL A 71 3.96 -12.47 23.68
CA VAL A 71 3.11 -12.98 24.75
C VAL A 71 2.32 -11.82 25.35
N CYS A 72 1.06 -12.06 25.70
CA CYS A 72 0.24 -11.07 26.42
C CYS A 72 0.81 -10.86 27.84
N GLU A 73 1.06 -9.61 28.22
CA GLU A 73 1.60 -9.25 29.53
C GLU A 73 0.60 -9.50 30.68
N GLU A 74 -0.71 -9.53 30.40
CA GLU A 74 -1.75 -9.75 31.42
C GLU A 74 -2.06 -11.23 31.67
N CYS A 75 -2.14 -12.04 30.61
CA CYS A 75 -2.60 -13.43 30.71
C CYS A 75 -1.56 -14.48 30.31
N GLY A 76 -0.38 -14.09 29.83
CA GLY A 76 0.68 -15.02 29.44
C GLY A 76 0.39 -15.83 28.17
N ALA A 77 -0.74 -15.58 27.49
CA ALA A 77 -1.08 -16.28 26.27
C ALA A 77 -0.30 -15.74 25.06
N VAL A 78 0.16 -16.63 24.18
CA VAL A 78 0.82 -16.26 22.93
C VAL A 78 -0.19 -15.59 21.99
N MET A 79 0.12 -14.38 21.52
CA MET A 79 -0.77 -13.66 20.60
C MET A 79 -0.82 -14.36 19.24
N ARG A 80 -2.04 -14.66 18.77
CA ARG A 80 -2.25 -15.28 17.46
C ARG A 80 -2.15 -14.24 16.34
N TYR A 81 -1.23 -14.44 15.41
CA TYR A 81 -1.14 -13.63 14.21
C TYR A 81 -2.39 -13.81 13.34
N LYS A 82 -3.07 -12.70 12.99
CA LYS A 82 -4.31 -12.71 12.17
C LYS A 82 -4.08 -12.92 10.67
N GLY A 83 -2.84 -13.19 10.26
CA GLY A 83 -2.45 -13.28 8.85
C GLY A 83 -2.18 -11.90 8.23
N ARG A 84 -1.59 -11.90 7.03
CA ARG A 84 -1.43 -10.67 6.23
C ARG A 84 -2.69 -10.47 5.39
N PRO A 85 -3.39 -9.33 5.49
CA PRO A 85 -4.38 -9.00 4.48
C PRO A 85 -3.68 -8.86 3.13
N GLU A 86 -4.24 -9.51 2.11
CA GLU A 86 -3.83 -9.29 0.72
C GLU A 86 -4.45 -7.99 0.22
N ARG A 87 -3.69 -7.26 -0.62
CA ARG A 87 -4.23 -6.15 -1.40
C ARG A 87 -4.15 -6.48 -2.88
N GLY A 88 -5.25 -6.25 -3.59
CA GLY A 88 -5.23 -6.19 -5.06
C GLY A 88 -4.50 -4.93 -5.50
N VAL A 89 -3.60 -5.06 -6.47
CA VAL A 89 -2.89 -3.96 -7.10
C VAL A 89 -3.11 -4.07 -8.60
N SER A 90 -3.70 -3.04 -9.19
CA SER A 90 -3.80 -2.87 -10.63
C SER A 90 -2.63 -2.00 -11.08
N HIS A 91 -1.77 -2.55 -11.94
CA HIS A 91 -0.63 -1.86 -12.54
C HIS A 91 -0.67 -1.99 -14.07
N GLY A 92 0.05 -1.12 -14.79
CA GLY A 92 0.15 -1.20 -16.26
C GLY A 92 0.68 -2.57 -16.72
N GLU A 93 1.59 -3.14 -15.93
CA GLU A 93 2.20 -4.45 -16.15
C GLU A 93 1.32 -5.64 -15.74
N GLY A 94 0.14 -5.41 -15.18
CA GLY A 94 -0.79 -6.49 -14.80
C GLY A 94 -1.45 -6.31 -13.45
N GLU A 95 -2.41 -7.20 -13.17
CA GLU A 95 -3.07 -7.30 -11.88
C GLU A 95 -2.35 -8.31 -11.00
N MET A 96 -2.18 -7.97 -9.72
CA MET A 96 -1.51 -8.84 -8.76
C MET A 96 -2.09 -8.68 -7.37
N ARG A 97 -1.98 -9.74 -6.57
CA ARG A 97 -2.27 -9.70 -5.13
C ARG A 97 -0.96 -9.75 -4.37
N LEU A 98 -0.70 -8.69 -3.61
CA LEU A 98 0.48 -8.57 -2.77
C LEU A 98 0.08 -8.74 -1.30
N ALA A 99 0.85 -9.54 -0.58
CA ALA A 99 0.80 -9.52 0.88
C ALA A 99 1.30 -8.15 1.35
N ARG A 100 0.60 -7.53 2.30
CA ARG A 100 0.95 -6.19 2.80
C ARG A 100 2.32 -6.24 3.52
N ALA A 101 3.40 -5.93 2.81
CA ALA A 101 4.77 -5.87 3.36
C ALA A 101 5.13 -4.49 3.95
N TYR A 102 4.15 -3.57 4.05
CA TYR A 102 4.35 -2.19 4.51
C TYR A 102 5.18 -2.09 5.79
N TYR A 103 4.92 -2.98 6.76
CA TYR A 103 5.62 -3.00 8.05
C TYR A 103 7.10 -3.34 7.92
N PHE A 104 7.49 -4.20 6.99
CA PHE A 104 8.89 -4.61 6.80
C PHE A 104 9.70 -3.48 6.16
N HIS A 105 9.18 -2.90 5.07
CA HIS A 105 9.82 -1.77 4.40
C HIS A 105 9.97 -0.56 5.33
N ASN A 106 8.94 -0.29 6.13
CA ASN A 106 8.92 0.86 7.04
C ASN A 106 9.42 0.53 8.46
N ARG A 107 10.03 -0.64 8.70
CA ARG A 107 10.50 -1.05 10.04
C ARG A 107 11.42 -0.02 10.69
N HIS A 108 12.23 0.66 9.89
CA HIS A 108 13.15 1.71 10.33
C HIS A 108 12.44 2.95 10.90
N ARG A 109 11.12 3.09 10.66
CA ARG A 109 10.25 4.16 11.19
C ARG A 109 9.38 3.67 12.36
N MET A 110 9.55 2.42 12.80
CA MET A 110 8.70 1.75 13.78
C MET A 110 9.45 1.45 15.08
N ASP A 111 10.39 2.30 15.48
CA ASP A 111 11.02 2.20 16.80
C ASP A 111 10.08 2.69 17.91
N TYR A 112 8.96 1.98 18.06
CA TYR A 112 7.92 2.32 19.02
C TYR A 112 8.40 2.20 20.46
N ALA A 113 9.43 1.39 20.72
CA ALA A 113 10.05 1.29 22.04
C ALA A 113 10.74 2.60 22.41
N ALA A 114 11.62 3.11 21.53
CA ALA A 114 12.28 4.39 21.75
C ALA A 114 11.26 5.55 21.81
N TYR A 115 10.26 5.56 20.94
CA TYR A 115 9.21 6.59 20.97
C TYR A 115 8.43 6.60 22.28
N ARG A 116 8.07 5.41 22.80
CA ARG A 116 7.39 5.30 24.09
C ARG A 116 8.27 5.77 25.25
N GLN A 117 9.56 5.40 25.25
CA GLN A 117 10.52 5.86 26.25
C GLN A 117 10.71 7.38 26.22
N ALA A 118 10.67 7.98 25.01
CA ALA A 118 10.71 9.43 24.82
C ALA A 118 9.36 10.14 25.10
N GLY A 119 8.31 9.42 25.51
CA GLY A 119 6.98 9.98 25.75
C GLY A 119 6.25 10.44 24.49
N LEU A 120 6.67 10.00 23.31
CA LEU A 120 6.07 10.36 22.04
C LEU A 120 4.82 9.51 21.74
N PRO A 121 3.78 10.10 21.12
CA PRO A 121 2.60 9.36 20.72
C PRO A 121 2.92 8.36 19.61
N ILE A 122 2.57 7.10 19.81
CA ILE A 122 2.79 6.00 18.85
C ILE A 122 1.56 5.67 17.99
N GLY A 123 0.42 6.31 18.27
CA GLY A 123 -0.85 6.09 17.57
C GLY A 123 -1.32 7.33 16.81
N SER A 124 -2.07 7.12 15.73
CA SER A 124 -2.66 8.20 14.91
C SER A 124 -3.95 8.79 15.50
N GLY A 125 -4.49 8.24 16.59
CA GLY A 125 -5.82 8.57 17.12
C GLY A 125 -6.03 10.06 17.39
N THR A 126 -5.07 10.74 18.03
CA THR A 126 -5.16 12.18 18.30
C THR A 126 -5.17 12.99 17.00
N ILE A 127 -4.35 12.61 16.02
CA ILE A 127 -4.27 13.28 14.72
C ILE A 127 -5.54 13.04 13.88
N GLU A 128 -6.05 11.81 13.89
CA GLU A 128 -7.30 11.46 13.21
C GLU A 128 -8.50 12.19 13.82
N SER A 129 -8.56 12.28 15.15
CA SER A 129 -9.56 13.07 15.88
C SER A 129 -9.47 14.55 15.48
N ALA A 130 -8.26 15.13 15.51
CA ALA A 130 -8.05 16.51 15.07
C ALA A 130 -8.48 16.73 13.61
N CYS A 131 -8.16 15.80 12.71
CA CYS A 131 -8.60 15.89 11.31
C CYS A 131 -10.13 15.85 11.19
N LYS A 132 -10.80 14.95 11.93
CA LYS A 132 -12.27 14.86 11.96
C LYS A 132 -12.90 16.15 12.49
N THR A 133 -12.41 16.67 13.61
CA THR A 133 -13.04 17.79 14.33
C THR A 133 -12.65 19.15 13.75
N VAL A 134 -11.37 19.36 13.41
CA VAL A 134 -10.88 20.65 12.89
C VAL A 134 -11.19 20.77 11.40
N VAL A 135 -10.87 19.76 10.59
CA VAL A 135 -10.97 19.84 9.13
C VAL A 135 -12.34 19.39 8.64
N GLN A 136 -12.66 18.11 8.84
CA GLN A 136 -13.78 17.47 8.16
C GLN A 136 -15.13 18.05 8.58
N ALA A 137 -15.31 18.34 9.87
CA ALA A 137 -16.54 18.89 10.41
C ALA A 137 -17.00 20.18 9.71
N ARG A 138 -16.09 20.98 9.14
CA ARG A 138 -16.43 22.19 8.39
C ARG A 138 -16.26 22.04 6.88
N MET A 139 -15.16 21.43 6.45
CA MET A 139 -14.76 21.45 5.05
C MET A 139 -15.57 20.48 4.18
N LYS A 140 -16.13 19.41 4.77
CA LYS A 140 -16.83 18.33 4.03
C LYS A 140 -18.36 18.39 4.13
N GLN A 141 -18.93 19.51 4.55
CA GLN A 141 -20.39 19.67 4.64
C GLN A 141 -21.02 19.85 3.25
N ALA A 142 -22.33 19.61 3.14
CA ALA A 142 -23.06 19.77 1.88
C ALA A 142 -22.94 21.20 1.33
N GLY A 143 -22.73 21.32 0.02
CA GLY A 143 -22.64 22.62 -0.68
C GLY A 143 -21.32 23.39 -0.48
N MET A 144 -20.35 22.83 0.26
CA MET A 144 -19.09 23.52 0.52
C MET A 144 -18.17 23.54 -0.70
N ARG A 145 -17.77 24.74 -1.11
CA ARG A 145 -16.74 24.99 -2.13
C ARG A 145 -15.74 25.98 -1.55
N TRP A 146 -14.46 25.67 -1.69
CA TRP A 146 -13.39 26.49 -1.12
C TRP A 146 -12.34 26.76 -2.19
N SER A 147 -11.85 28.00 -2.25
CA SER A 147 -10.52 28.26 -2.82
C SER A 147 -9.45 27.75 -1.85
N ARG A 148 -8.22 27.58 -2.32
CA ARG A 148 -7.11 27.11 -1.48
C ARG A 148 -6.84 28.08 -0.32
N GLU A 149 -6.85 29.37 -0.63
CA GLU A 149 -6.65 30.48 0.31
C GLU A 149 -7.81 30.52 1.32
N GLY A 150 -9.05 30.38 0.84
CA GLY A 150 -10.24 30.40 1.69
C GLY A 150 -10.30 29.20 2.64
N ALA A 151 -9.94 28.00 2.17
CA ALA A 151 -9.83 26.82 3.02
C ALA A 151 -8.76 27.01 4.10
N GLN A 152 -7.58 27.51 3.73
CA GLN A 152 -6.47 27.76 4.66
C GLN A 152 -6.88 28.78 5.75
N ALA A 153 -7.48 29.90 5.36
CA ALA A 153 -7.95 30.92 6.30
C ALA A 153 -9.02 30.35 7.25
N MET A 154 -10.01 29.62 6.73
CA MET A 154 -11.05 29.00 7.56
C MET A 154 -10.47 27.97 8.52
N LEU A 155 -9.51 27.15 8.09
CA LEU A 155 -8.85 26.19 8.97
C LEU A 155 -8.02 26.87 10.05
N ALA A 156 -7.32 27.97 9.75
CA ALA A 156 -6.61 28.76 10.75
C ALA A 156 -7.56 29.30 11.83
N LEU A 157 -8.70 29.86 11.42
CA LEU A 157 -9.74 30.31 12.34
C LEU A 157 -10.29 29.15 13.20
N ARG A 158 -10.53 27.99 12.60
CA ARG A 158 -10.98 26.81 13.35
C ARG A 158 -9.94 26.29 14.33
N CYS A 159 -8.67 26.32 13.98
CA CYS A 159 -7.58 25.98 14.90
C CYS A 159 -7.61 26.90 16.11
N LEU A 160 -7.69 28.22 15.91
CA LEU A 160 -7.77 29.20 17.01
C LEU A 160 -9.01 28.97 17.88
N LEU A 161 -10.18 28.77 17.25
CA LEU A 161 -11.43 28.54 17.97
C LEU A 161 -11.38 27.27 18.83
N LEU A 162 -10.99 26.14 18.24
CA LEU A 162 -11.01 24.83 18.92
C LEU A 162 -9.88 24.65 19.93
N SER A 163 -8.83 25.45 19.85
CA SER A 163 -7.76 25.50 20.86
C SER A 163 -7.99 26.56 21.94
N ASN A 164 -9.15 27.23 21.94
CA ASN A 164 -9.49 28.32 22.86
C ASN A 164 -8.53 29.52 22.78
N ARG A 165 -7.92 29.72 21.60
CA ARG A 165 -6.95 30.79 21.29
C ARG A 165 -7.56 31.88 20.42
N TRP A 166 -8.89 32.00 20.40
CA TRP A 166 -9.60 33.00 19.60
C TRP A 166 -9.17 34.44 19.92
N HIS A 167 -8.80 34.68 21.18
CA HIS A 167 -8.31 35.98 21.65
C HIS A 167 -7.03 36.45 20.94
N GLU A 168 -6.20 35.54 20.41
CA GLU A 168 -4.98 35.90 19.66
C GLU A 168 -5.28 36.56 18.31
N LEU A 169 -6.50 36.40 17.79
CA LEU A 169 -6.96 37.12 16.61
C LEU A 169 -7.16 38.62 16.89
N ALA A 170 -7.42 38.98 18.15
CA ALA A 170 -7.79 40.32 18.58
C ALA A 170 -6.63 41.14 19.17
N ALA A 171 -5.42 40.57 19.26
CA ALA A 171 -4.25 41.34 19.66
C ALA A 171 -3.80 42.21 18.46
N PRO A 172 -3.96 43.55 18.50
CA PRO A 172 -3.23 44.39 17.55
C PRO A 172 -1.73 44.24 17.79
N PRO A 173 -0.89 44.47 16.75
CA PRO A 173 0.57 44.47 16.91
C PRO A 173 1.04 45.51 17.93
#